data_AF-A0A3L7SVU1-F1
#
_entry.id   AF-A0A3L7SVU1-F1
#
_cell.length_a   1.000
_cell.length_b   1.000
_cell.length_c   1.000
_cell.angle_alpha   90.00
_cell.angle_beta   90.00
_cell.angle_gamma   90.00
#
_symmetry.space_group_name_H-M   'P 1'
#
loop_
_entity.id
_entity.type
_entity.pdbx_description
1 polymer ?
#
loop_
_entity_poly.entity_id
_entity_poly.type
_entity_poly.pdbx_seq_one_letter_code
_entity_poly.pdbx_strand_id
1 'polypeptide(L)'
;SKGFSCLGGFIGCTQEMKSLLKWKSNTFIFGGPVGPPYLDAICTVCDILSSGEYELIIGRLKRNLNILVQGLRSQGLQVLGGATPIVSVVVGDEEQTLKAGHILFQKGFYVQSVIFPAVPYHGGVLRIQVNANHRPDSVKDLVNAFKELQKEIEFPNAGLKNAA
;
A
#
# COMPACT_ATOMS: atom_id res chain seq x y z
N SER A 1 13.11 4.11 1.70
CA SER A 1 11.90 4.81 2.19
C SER A 1 10.73 3.91 2.52
N LYS A 2 10.39 2.88 1.73
CA LYS A 2 9.20 2.03 1.96
C LYS A 2 9.51 0.78 2.79
N GLY A 3 9.76 -0.37 2.15
CA GLY A 3 10.04 -1.63 2.87
C GLY A 3 11.24 -1.59 3.82
N PHE A 4 12.20 -0.70 3.57
CA PHE A 4 13.37 -0.47 4.42
C PHE A 4 13.13 0.51 5.58
N SER A 5 11.94 1.10 5.70
CA SER A 5 11.55 2.01 6.79
C SER A 5 12.50 3.19 7.11
N CYS A 6 13.39 3.54 6.17
CA CYS A 6 14.42 4.59 6.32
C CYS A 6 14.46 5.55 5.12
N LEU A 7 15.10 6.71 5.26
CA LEU A 7 15.24 7.70 4.19
C LEU A 7 16.36 7.33 3.20
N GLY A 8 16.24 7.83 1.97
CA GLY A 8 17.22 7.61 0.90
C GLY A 8 16.74 6.71 -0.24
N GLY A 9 17.60 6.61 -1.26
CA GLY A 9 17.44 5.78 -2.44
C GLY A 9 18.80 5.31 -2.95
N PHE A 10 18.82 4.20 -3.68
CA PHE A 10 20.03 3.63 -4.25
C PHE A 10 19.76 3.11 -5.67
N ILE A 11 20.84 2.90 -6.43
CA ILE A 11 20.80 2.33 -7.77
C ILE A 11 21.68 1.08 -7.77
N GLY A 12 21.13 -0.08 -8.11
CA GLY A 12 21.90 -1.26 -8.47
C GLY A 12 22.30 -1.17 -9.94
N CYS A 13 23.60 -1.22 -10.24
CA CYS A 13 24.13 -1.10 -11.61
C CYS A 13 25.53 -1.73 -11.73
N THR A 14 26.07 -1.79 -12.94
CA THR A 14 27.45 -2.28 -13.17
C THR A 14 28.49 -1.31 -12.59
N GLN A 15 29.73 -1.78 -12.47
CA GLN A 15 30.81 -0.97 -11.90
C GLN A 15 31.16 0.24 -12.79
N GLU A 16 31.08 0.09 -14.11
CA GLU A 16 31.29 1.17 -15.08
C GLU A 16 30.22 2.25 -14.92
N MET A 17 28.95 1.83 -14.82
CA MET A 17 27.82 2.75 -14.64
C MET A 17 27.90 3.47 -13.28
N LYS A 18 28.29 2.76 -12.22
CA LYS A 18 28.52 3.36 -10.90
C LYS A 18 29.58 4.46 -10.96
N SER A 19 30.71 4.23 -11.63
CA SER A 19 31.77 5.24 -11.78
C SER A 19 31.28 6.45 -12.57
N LEU A 20 30.59 6.21 -13.69
CA LEU A 20 30.01 7.27 -14.51
C LEU A 20 29.01 8.12 -13.71
N LEU A 21 28.07 7.50 -13.00
CA LEU A 21 27.07 8.19 -12.19
C LEU A 21 27.73 9.03 -11.09
N LYS A 22 28.75 8.50 -10.41
CA LYS A 22 29.50 9.25 -9.38
C LYS A 22 30.20 10.49 -9.93
N TRP A 23 30.65 10.47 -11.18
CA TRP A 23 31.33 11.61 -11.81
C TRP A 23 30.39 12.61 -12.47
N LYS A 24 29.23 12.16 -12.96
CA LYS A 24 28.32 12.97 -13.79
C LYS A 24 27.04 13.43 -13.09
N SER A 25 26.66 12.81 -11.97
CA SER A 25 25.44 13.17 -11.25
C SER A 25 25.68 14.33 -10.29
N ASN A 26 25.22 15.52 -10.70
CA ASN A 26 25.24 16.70 -9.81
C ASN A 26 24.45 16.46 -8.52
N THR A 27 23.32 15.76 -8.61
CA THR A 27 22.50 15.45 -7.42
C THR A 27 23.20 14.50 -6.45
N PHE A 28 24.10 13.63 -6.92
CA PHE A 28 24.94 12.82 -6.04
C PHE A 28 26.08 13.65 -5.43
N ILE A 29 26.77 14.45 -6.24
CA ILE A 29 27.95 15.22 -5.82
C ILE A 29 27.57 16.33 -4.81
N PHE A 30 26.43 16.99 -5.02
CA PHE A 30 26.00 18.14 -4.23
C PHE A 30 24.80 17.85 -3.31
N GLY A 31 24.33 16.59 -3.23
CA GLY A 31 23.09 16.22 -2.52
C GLY A 31 23.22 15.92 -1.03
N GLY A 32 24.43 15.98 -0.47
CA GLY A 32 24.69 15.64 0.93
C GLY A 32 24.60 14.12 1.21
N PRO A 33 25.36 13.61 2.19
CA PRO A 33 25.34 12.19 2.52
C PRO A 33 24.07 11.79 3.28
N VAL A 34 23.72 10.50 3.21
CA VAL A 34 22.72 9.90 4.11
C VAL A 34 23.33 9.80 5.51
N GLY A 35 22.59 10.23 6.54
CA GLY A 35 23.04 10.20 7.93
C GLY A 35 23.41 8.78 8.39
N PRO A 36 24.53 8.58 9.13
CA PRO A 36 24.97 7.25 9.57
C PRO A 36 23.90 6.39 10.27
N PRO A 37 23.02 6.93 11.15
CA PRO A 37 21.98 6.12 11.77
C PRO A 37 20.98 5.50 10.78
N TYR A 38 20.69 6.19 9.66
CA TYR A 38 19.82 5.63 8.62
C TYR A 38 20.50 4.49 7.87
N LEU A 39 21.82 4.57 7.67
CA LEU A 39 22.59 3.50 7.03
C LEU A 39 22.59 2.24 7.91
N ASP A 40 22.79 2.41 9.21
CA ASP A 40 22.78 1.29 10.17
C ASP A 40 21.41 0.58 10.22
N ALA A 41 20.33 1.36 10.25
CA ALA A 41 18.97 0.82 10.17
C ALA A 41 18.70 0.09 8.83
N ILE A 42 19.23 0.59 7.71
CA ILE A 42 19.14 -0.11 6.41
C ILE A 42 19.90 -1.44 6.45
N CYS A 43 21.12 -1.46 7.00
CA CYS A 43 21.90 -2.69 7.18
C CYS A 43 21.13 -3.72 8.01
N THR A 44 20.55 -3.28 9.13
CA THR A 44 19.71 -4.14 10.00
C THR A 44 18.53 -4.73 9.22
N VAL A 45 17.86 -3.94 8.38
CA VAL A 45 16.78 -4.47 7.53
C VAL A 45 17.32 -5.47 6.50
N CYS A 46 18.47 -5.23 5.88
CA CYS A 46 19.10 -6.19 4.96
C CYS A 46 19.41 -7.52 5.66
N ASP A 47 19.86 -7.49 6.91
CA ASP A 47 20.13 -8.69 7.70
C ASP A 47 18.83 -9.46 7.97
N ILE A 48 17.75 -8.77 8.35
CA ILE A 48 16.42 -9.38 8.53
C ILE A 48 15.95 -10.02 7.22
N LEU A 49 16.02 -9.29 6.10
CA LEU A 49 15.59 -9.77 4.78
C LEU A 49 16.38 -11.00 4.31
N SER A 50 17.63 -11.16 4.77
CA SER A 50 18.51 -12.28 4.44
C SER A 50 18.41 -13.44 5.44
N SER A 51 17.61 -13.29 6.50
CA SER A 51 17.45 -14.27 7.57
C SER A 51 16.15 -15.07 7.44
N GLY A 52 16.02 -16.14 8.24
CA GLY A 52 14.76 -16.89 8.35
C GLY A 52 13.60 -16.08 8.95
N GLU A 53 13.86 -14.95 9.61
CA GLU A 53 12.82 -14.06 10.13
C GLU A 53 11.95 -13.50 8.99
N TYR A 54 12.55 -13.22 7.84
CA TYR A 54 11.84 -12.69 6.69
C TYR A 54 10.72 -13.62 6.22
N GLU A 55 10.93 -14.94 6.24
CA GLU A 55 9.91 -15.93 5.88
C GLU A 55 8.68 -15.86 6.81
N LEU A 56 8.90 -15.60 8.10
CA LEU A 56 7.82 -15.40 9.06
C LEU A 56 7.09 -14.07 8.83
N ILE A 57 7.81 -13.00 8.48
CA ILE A 57 7.24 -11.68 8.15
C ILE A 57 6.38 -11.79 6.89
N ILE A 58 6.91 -12.36 5.80
CA ILE A 58 6.17 -12.46 4.53
C ILE A 58 4.99 -13.44 4.65
N GLY A 59 5.12 -14.50 5.45
CA GLY A 59 4.02 -15.41 5.75
C GLY A 59 2.85 -14.73 6.48
N ARG A 60 3.14 -13.87 7.47
CA ARG A 60 2.11 -13.03 8.13
C ARG A 60 1.47 -12.07 7.15
N LEU A 61 2.27 -11.38 6.34
CA LEU A 61 1.79 -10.44 5.33
C LEU A 61 0.82 -11.11 4.34
N LYS A 62 1.21 -12.27 3.78
CA LYS A 62 0.40 -13.05 2.84
C LYS A 62 -0.93 -13.48 3.47
N ARG A 63 -0.92 -13.94 4.72
CA ARG A 63 -2.15 -14.29 5.45
C ARG A 63 -3.09 -13.09 5.60
N ASN A 64 -2.57 -11.95 6.05
CA ASN A 64 -3.36 -10.73 6.20
C ASN A 64 -3.92 -10.24 4.86
N LEU A 65 -3.12 -10.28 3.79
CA LEU A 65 -3.54 -9.93 2.44
C LEU A 65 -4.66 -10.85 1.93
N ASN A 66 -4.55 -12.16 2.16
CA ASN A 66 -5.59 -13.11 1.77
C ASN A 66 -6.90 -12.86 2.51
N ILE A 67 -6.86 -12.64 3.83
CA ILE A 67 -8.05 -12.31 4.63
C ILE A 67 -8.74 -11.06 4.07
N LEU A 68 -7.96 -10.00 3.80
CA LEU A 68 -8.49 -8.75 3.28
C LEU A 68 -9.11 -8.94 1.89
N VAL A 69 -8.36 -9.49 0.94
CA VAL A 69 -8.79 -9.59 -0.47
C VAL A 69 -9.99 -10.53 -0.61
N GLN A 70 -9.94 -11.71 0.02
CA GLN A 70 -11.07 -12.65 -0.02
C GLN A 70 -12.28 -12.07 0.70
N GLY A 71 -12.07 -11.45 1.88
CA GLY A 71 -13.13 -10.82 2.65
C GLY A 71 -13.87 -9.75 1.86
N LEU A 72 -13.14 -8.80 1.26
CA LEU A 72 -13.74 -7.73 0.44
C LEU A 72 -14.42 -8.28 -0.82
N ARG A 73 -13.78 -9.20 -1.56
CA ARG A 73 -14.37 -9.78 -2.78
C ARG A 73 -15.63 -10.61 -2.48
N SER A 74 -15.66 -11.32 -1.35
CA SER A 74 -16.84 -12.10 -0.94
C SER A 74 -18.08 -11.24 -0.66
N GLN A 75 -17.88 -9.93 -0.43
CA GLN A 75 -18.95 -8.96 -0.25
C GLN A 75 -19.44 -8.33 -1.57
N GLY A 76 -18.91 -8.74 -2.72
CA GLY A 76 -19.27 -8.19 -4.03
C GLY A 76 -18.56 -6.87 -4.39
N LEU A 77 -17.64 -6.40 -3.55
CA LEU A 77 -16.86 -5.19 -3.80
C LEU A 77 -15.88 -5.38 -4.95
N GLN A 78 -15.76 -4.36 -5.80
CA GLN A 78 -14.74 -4.33 -6.85
C GLN A 78 -13.36 -4.02 -6.23
N VAL A 79 -12.52 -5.05 -6.14
CA VAL A 79 -11.18 -4.97 -5.54
C VAL A 79 -10.10 -5.00 -6.62
N LEU A 80 -9.33 -3.92 -6.71
CA LEU A 80 -8.15 -3.81 -7.57
C LEU A 80 -6.90 -4.28 -6.80
N GLY A 81 -6.03 -5.02 -7.50
CA GLY A 81 -4.79 -5.56 -6.93
C GLY A 81 -5.01 -6.89 -6.18
N GLY A 82 -4.27 -7.08 -5.09
CA GLY A 82 -4.30 -8.30 -4.27
C GLY A 82 -3.16 -9.29 -4.52
N ALA A 83 -2.33 -9.07 -5.55
CA ALA A 83 -1.03 -9.76 -5.67
C ALA A 83 0.06 -9.08 -4.84
N THR A 84 -0.12 -7.80 -4.50
CA THR A 84 0.78 -7.00 -3.69
C THR A 84 0.07 -6.49 -2.43
N PRO A 85 0.80 -6.02 -1.40
CA PRO A 85 0.22 -5.52 -0.14
C PRO A 85 -0.61 -4.22 -0.25
N ILE A 86 -0.79 -3.70 -1.46
CA ILE A 86 -1.59 -2.51 -1.74
C ILE A 86 -2.86 -2.98 -2.44
N VAL A 87 -4.00 -2.77 -1.80
CA VAL A 87 -5.31 -3.19 -2.27
C VAL A 87 -6.21 -1.97 -2.35
N SER A 88 -6.93 -1.81 -3.45
CA SER A 88 -7.85 -0.67 -3.62
C SER A 88 -9.28 -1.18 -3.80
N VAL A 89 -10.23 -0.59 -3.08
CA VAL A 89 -11.67 -0.81 -3.29
C VAL A 89 -12.19 0.35 -4.14
N VAL A 90 -12.82 0.05 -5.27
CA VAL A 90 -13.42 1.07 -6.14
C VAL A 90 -14.66 1.63 -5.49
N VAL A 91 -14.77 2.95 -5.42
CA VAL A 91 -15.96 3.67 -4.93
C VAL A 91 -16.58 4.47 -6.07
N GLY A 92 -15.78 5.12 -6.91
CA GLY A 92 -16.24 5.90 -8.06
C GLY A 92 -16.20 7.40 -7.80
N ASP A 93 -17.35 8.00 -7.51
CA ASP A 93 -17.47 9.45 -7.31
C ASP A 93 -16.57 9.97 -6.16
N GLU A 94 -16.00 11.17 -6.35
CA GLU A 94 -15.06 11.78 -5.43
C GLU A 94 -15.67 12.10 -4.07
N GLU A 95 -16.90 12.62 -4.02
CA GLU A 95 -17.59 12.94 -2.78
C GLU A 95 -17.91 11.66 -2.01
N GLN A 96 -18.41 10.63 -2.70
CA GLN A 96 -18.64 9.32 -2.10
C GLN A 96 -17.34 8.69 -1.58
N THR A 97 -16.22 8.83 -2.30
CA THR A 97 -14.92 8.29 -1.89
C THR A 97 -14.39 8.97 -0.63
N LEU A 98 -14.55 10.30 -0.52
CA LEU A 98 -14.15 11.05 0.67
C LEU A 98 -15.06 10.73 1.86
N LYS A 99 -16.38 10.68 1.64
CA LYS A 99 -17.37 10.31 2.66
C LYS A 99 -17.11 8.90 3.20
N ALA A 100 -16.87 7.94 2.31
CA ALA A 100 -16.58 6.56 2.66
C ALA A 100 -15.31 6.44 3.53
N GLY A 101 -14.24 7.15 3.14
CA GLY A 101 -13.01 7.21 3.94
C GLY A 101 -13.24 7.84 5.32
N HIS A 102 -14.05 8.90 5.39
CA HIS A 102 -14.41 9.54 6.67
C HIS A 102 -15.21 8.59 7.58
N ILE A 103 -16.20 7.86 7.06
CA ILE A 103 -16.98 6.89 7.85
C ILE A 103 -16.08 5.79 8.40
N LEU A 104 -15.18 5.23 7.59
CA LEU A 104 -14.21 4.24 8.06
C LEU A 104 -13.28 4.80 9.14
N PHE A 105 -12.84 6.05 8.99
CA PHE A 105 -12.03 6.73 9.99
C PHE A 105 -12.76 6.88 11.33
N GLN A 106 -14.04 7.25 11.33
CA GLN A 106 -14.88 7.31 12.53
C GLN A 106 -15.05 5.94 13.21
N LYS A 107 -15.00 4.86 12.41
CA LYS A 107 -15.00 3.47 12.90
C LYS A 107 -13.62 2.99 13.36
N GLY A 108 -12.60 3.85 13.36
CA GLY A 108 -11.24 3.55 13.82
C GLY A 108 -10.29 3.02 12.72
N PHE A 109 -10.70 3.06 11.45
CA PHE A 109 -9.91 2.56 10.33
C PHE A 109 -9.45 3.69 9.42
N TYR A 110 -8.15 4.00 9.47
CA TYR A 110 -7.57 4.92 8.50
C TYR A 110 -7.23 4.20 7.19
N VAL A 111 -8.01 4.51 6.14
CA VAL A 111 -7.73 4.14 4.76
C VAL A 111 -7.63 5.40 3.90
N GLN A 112 -6.78 5.38 2.88
CA GLN A 112 -6.56 6.58 2.07
C GLN A 112 -7.62 6.67 0.97
N SER A 113 -8.45 7.71 1.02
CA SER A 113 -9.29 8.10 -0.12
C SER A 113 -8.39 8.68 -1.22
N VAL A 114 -8.39 8.04 -2.39
CA VAL A 114 -7.61 8.46 -3.56
C VAL A 114 -8.59 8.86 -4.65
N ILE A 115 -8.48 10.11 -5.08
CA ILE A 115 -9.36 10.76 -6.07
C ILE A 115 -8.49 11.46 -7.14
N PHE A 116 -9.14 12.11 -8.11
CA PHE A 116 -8.44 12.94 -9.11
C PHE A 116 -7.49 13.96 -8.42
N PRO A 117 -6.26 14.19 -8.94
CA PRO A 117 -5.68 13.71 -10.20
C PRO A 117 -4.91 12.38 -10.11
N ALA A 118 -4.89 11.71 -8.94
CA ALA A 118 -4.14 10.47 -8.76
C ALA A 118 -4.80 9.26 -9.45
N VAL A 119 -6.11 9.35 -9.70
CA VAL A 119 -6.93 8.41 -10.48
C VAL A 119 -7.77 9.21 -11.49
N PRO A 120 -8.32 8.58 -12.55
CA PRO A 120 -9.25 9.26 -13.47
C PRO A 120 -10.45 9.87 -12.73
N TYR A 121 -11.08 10.87 -13.35
CA TYR A 121 -12.36 11.44 -12.87
C TYR A 121 -13.40 10.33 -12.65
N HIS A 122 -14.14 10.42 -11.53
CA HIS A 122 -15.09 9.39 -11.10
C HIS A 122 -14.49 7.98 -10.92
N GLY A 123 -13.16 7.88 -10.84
CA GLY A 123 -12.42 6.64 -10.62
C GLY A 123 -11.91 6.49 -9.18
N GLY A 124 -12.54 7.16 -8.22
CA GLY A 124 -12.16 7.20 -6.81
C GLY A 124 -12.05 5.83 -6.17
N VAL A 125 -11.01 5.63 -5.36
CA VAL A 125 -10.75 4.37 -4.67
C VAL A 125 -10.36 4.59 -3.20
N LEU A 126 -10.70 3.61 -2.35
CA LEU A 126 -10.13 3.50 -1.01
C LEU A 126 -8.90 2.61 -1.08
N ARG A 127 -7.72 3.21 -0.91
CA ARG A 127 -6.42 2.53 -0.95
C ARG A 127 -6.02 2.05 0.44
N ILE A 128 -5.92 0.72 0.57
CA ILE A 128 -5.60 -0.01 1.79
C ILE A 128 -4.19 -0.58 1.66
N GLN A 129 -3.36 -0.36 2.68
CA GLN A 129 -2.01 -0.92 2.76
C GLN A 129 -1.95 -1.87 3.95
N VAL A 130 -1.86 -3.17 3.67
CA VAL A 130 -1.75 -4.18 4.72
C VAL A 130 -0.28 -4.50 4.98
N ASN A 131 0.11 -4.68 6.24
CA ASN A 131 1.47 -5.08 6.61
C ASN A 131 1.45 -6.34 7.51
N ALA A 132 2.63 -6.88 7.79
CA ALA A 132 2.79 -8.08 8.60
C ALA A 132 2.48 -7.89 10.09
N ASN A 133 2.44 -6.64 10.57
CA ASN A 133 2.22 -6.28 11.97
C ASN A 133 0.74 -6.09 12.30
N HIS A 134 -0.14 -5.93 11.31
CA HIS A 134 -1.57 -5.93 11.53
C HIS A 134 -2.02 -7.26 12.13
N ARG A 135 -2.82 -7.20 13.22
CA ARG A 135 -3.46 -8.39 13.78
C ARG A 135 -4.49 -8.92 12.78
N PRO A 136 -4.56 -10.24 12.54
CA PRO A 136 -5.54 -10.83 11.63
C PRO A 136 -6.99 -10.42 11.96
N ASP A 137 -7.33 -10.29 13.24
CA ASP A 137 -8.67 -9.88 13.66
C ASP A 137 -8.96 -8.43 13.26
N SER A 138 -8.00 -7.51 13.40
CA SER A 138 -8.17 -6.12 12.94
C SER A 138 -8.39 -6.03 11.42
N VAL A 139 -7.80 -6.95 10.64
CA VAL A 139 -8.07 -7.05 9.20
C VAL A 139 -9.49 -7.55 8.93
N LYS A 140 -9.98 -8.52 9.71
CA LYS A 140 -11.38 -8.98 9.62
C LYS A 140 -12.36 -7.89 10.05
N ASP A 141 -12.03 -7.12 11.07
CA ASP A 141 -12.86 -6.01 11.55
C ASP A 141 -12.96 -4.92 10.48
N LEU A 142 -11.87 -4.61 9.77
CA LEU A 142 -11.91 -3.72 8.61
C LEU A 142 -12.84 -4.27 7.52
N VAL A 143 -12.74 -5.56 7.20
CA VAL A 143 -13.63 -6.22 6.23
C VAL A 143 -15.09 -6.09 6.67
N ASN A 144 -15.40 -6.26 7.96
CA ASN A 144 -16.76 -6.08 8.49
C ASN A 144 -17.21 -4.61 8.40
N ALA A 145 -16.32 -3.65 8.66
CA ALA A 145 -16.62 -2.23 8.51
C ALA A 145 -16.99 -1.87 7.06
N PHE A 146 -16.35 -2.49 6.07
CA PHE A 146 -16.76 -2.37 4.65
C PHE A 146 -18.15 -2.93 4.38
N LYS A 147 -18.53 -4.03 5.05
CA LYS A 147 -19.88 -4.60 4.94
C LYS A 147 -20.95 -3.63 5.47
N GLU A 148 -20.64 -2.95 6.58
CA GLU A 148 -21.53 -1.93 7.15
C GLU A 148 -21.58 -0.68 6.27
N LEU A 149 -20.43 -0.27 5.72
CA LEU A 149 -20.31 0.90 4.86
C LEU A 149 -21.19 0.80 3.60
N GLN A 150 -21.40 -0.40 3.07
CA GLN A 150 -22.32 -0.65 1.94
C GLN A 150 -23.80 -0.28 2.23
N LYS A 151 -24.17 -0.02 3.50
CA LYS A 151 -25.50 0.49 3.85
C LYS A 151 -25.64 2.01 3.65
N GLU A 152 -24.52 2.72 3.61
CA GLU A 152 -24.45 4.18 3.56
C GLU A 152 -23.89 4.71 2.23
N ILE A 153 -23.11 3.89 1.53
CA ILE A 153 -22.44 4.20 0.27
C ILE A 153 -22.81 3.13 -0.75
N GLU A 154 -23.23 3.56 -1.94
CA GLU A 154 -23.47 2.68 -3.07
C GLU A 154 -22.14 2.39 -3.78
N PHE A 155 -21.73 1.13 -3.79
CA PHE A 155 -20.51 0.68 -4.47
C PHE A 155 -20.83 0.20 -5.88
N PRO A 156 -19.94 0.42 -6.86
CA PRO A 156 -20.09 -0.17 -8.17
C PRO A 156 -19.99 -1.70 -8.08
N ASN A 157 -20.97 -2.38 -8.68
CA ASN A 157 -20.98 -3.85 -8.73
C ASN A 157 -19.78 -4.37 -9.52
N ALA A 158 -19.08 -5.38 -8.99
CA ALA A 158 -17.92 -6.02 -9.63
C ALA A 158 -18.19 -6.61 -11.03
N GLY A 159 -19.45 -6.67 -11.47
CA GLY A 159 -19.88 -7.11 -12.81
C GLY A 159 -19.89 -6.04 -13.89
N LEU A 160 -19.75 -4.75 -13.55
CA LEU A 160 -19.65 -3.68 -14.54
C LEU A 160 -18.21 -3.60 -15.06
N LYS A 161 -17.89 -4.48 -16.02
CA LYS A 161 -16.89 -4.16 -17.05
C LYS A 161 -17.42 -2.95 -17.81
N ASN A 162 -17.14 -1.74 -17.33
CA ASN A 162 -17.40 -0.55 -18.12
C ASN A 162 -16.41 -0.53 -19.27
N ALA A 163 -16.98 -0.74 -20.45
CA ALA A 163 -16.43 -0.37 -21.72
C ALA A 163 -15.95 1.09 -21.68
N ALA A 164 -14.67 1.27 -21.97
CA ALA A 164 -14.10 2.38 -22.71
C ALA A 164 -12.73 1.93 -23.23
#